data_AF-A0A661Q7Z7-F1
#
_entry.id   AF-A0A661Q7Z7-F1
#
_cell.length_a   1.000
_cell.length_b   1.000
_cell.length_c   1.000
_cell.angle_alpha   90.00
_cell.angle_beta   90.00
_cell.angle_gamma   90.00
#
_symmetry.space_group_name_H-M   'P 1'
#
loop_
_entity.id
_entity.type
_entity.pdbx_description
1 polymer ?
#
loop_
_entity_poly.entity_id
_entity_poly.type
_entity_poly.pdbx_seq_one_letter_code
_entity_poly.pdbx_strand_id
1 'polypeptide(L)'
;MPENTKPYSSEILYDEKSQRTFRGQNLLQIAMPIGGIGAGNVCLNGIGGLQDISIHHTPTTSAMPDGHGLTDAAFGLIHFPKTKNTRLLEGPYPKEWIYNQGLKAQGLRNGGYEGFPRFRNCEFTGEFPFGKAMLSDETLPVQVTITGFNPFIPGDVKNSAIPCAIMEYTFENVSDSECTFEFSYHLSHFA
;
A
#
# COMPACT_ATOMS: atom_id res chain seq x y z
N MET A 1 -14.31 -6.42 -30.93
CA MET A 1 -12.95 -6.84 -30.53
C MET A 1 -12.04 -6.65 -31.74
N PRO A 2 -10.83 -6.09 -31.63
CA PRO A 2 -9.92 -5.97 -32.77
C PRO A 2 -9.65 -7.37 -33.35
N GLU A 3 -9.73 -7.53 -34.67
CA GLU A 3 -9.57 -8.82 -35.37
C GLU A 3 -8.21 -9.50 -35.18
N ASN A 4 -7.22 -8.80 -34.62
CA ASN A 4 -5.84 -9.27 -34.45
C ASN A 4 -5.41 -9.50 -33.00
N THR A 5 -6.33 -9.52 -32.03
CA THR A 5 -5.95 -9.85 -30.65
C THR A 5 -5.67 -11.34 -30.54
N LYS A 6 -4.38 -11.72 -30.61
CA LYS A 6 -3.97 -13.10 -30.31
C LYS A 6 -4.15 -13.35 -28.81
N PRO A 7 -4.93 -14.36 -28.40
CA PRO A 7 -4.98 -14.75 -26.99
C PRO A 7 -3.57 -15.19 -26.53
N TYR A 8 -3.27 -15.01 -25.23
CA TYR A 8 -2.07 -15.58 -24.63
C TYR A 8 -2.02 -17.09 -24.88
N SER A 9 -0.82 -17.64 -25.12
CA SER A 9 -0.67 -19.08 -25.31
C SER A 9 -1.06 -19.83 -24.04
N SER A 10 -1.50 -21.08 -24.17
CA SER A 10 -1.76 -21.96 -23.03
C SER A 10 -0.54 -22.08 -22.12
N GLU A 11 0.66 -22.11 -22.71
CA GLU A 11 1.93 -22.12 -21.98
C GLU A 11 2.10 -20.89 -21.07
N ILE A 12 1.69 -19.69 -21.52
CA ILE A 12 1.75 -18.48 -20.71
C ILE A 12 0.64 -18.48 -19.64
N LEU A 13 -0.56 -18.97 -19.98
CA LEU A 13 -1.70 -19.00 -19.04
C LEU A 13 -1.53 -20.02 -17.91
N TYR A 14 -0.86 -21.13 -18.18
CA TYR A 14 -0.57 -22.20 -17.21
C TYR A 14 0.85 -22.12 -16.64
N ASP A 15 1.58 -21.05 -16.93
CA ASP A 15 2.90 -20.82 -16.36
C ASP A 15 2.75 -20.52 -14.85
N GLU A 16 3.15 -21.44 -13.99
CA GLU A 16 3.21 -21.24 -12.54
C GLU A 16 4.41 -20.36 -12.16
N LYS A 17 4.53 -19.19 -12.80
CA LYS A 17 5.55 -18.21 -12.44
C LYS A 17 5.26 -17.65 -11.06
N SER A 18 6.32 -17.49 -10.28
CA SER A 18 6.26 -16.75 -9.02
C SER A 18 5.71 -15.35 -9.26
N GLN A 19 4.84 -14.88 -8.35
CA GLN A 19 4.34 -13.50 -8.36
C GLN A 19 5.49 -12.51 -8.54
N ARG A 20 5.25 -11.46 -9.33
CA ARG A 20 6.28 -10.47 -9.62
C ARG A 20 6.60 -9.64 -8.38
N THR A 21 7.89 -9.54 -8.06
CA THR A 21 8.42 -8.65 -7.03
C THR A 21 8.95 -7.35 -7.64
N PHE A 22 8.59 -6.23 -7.04
CA PHE A 22 8.97 -4.89 -7.41
C PHE A 22 9.80 -4.24 -6.31
N ARG A 23 10.77 -3.41 -6.71
CA ARG A 23 11.72 -2.73 -5.81
C ARG A 23 12.09 -1.36 -6.38
N GLY A 24 12.59 -0.47 -5.53
CA GLY A 24 13.11 0.84 -5.94
C GLY A 24 12.06 1.67 -6.69
N GLN A 25 12.44 2.22 -7.84
CA GLN A 25 11.54 3.08 -8.63
C GLN A 25 10.28 2.38 -9.13
N ASN A 26 10.27 1.05 -9.23
CA ASN A 26 9.07 0.33 -9.67
C ASN A 26 7.93 0.45 -8.65
N LEU A 27 8.24 0.69 -7.37
CA LEU A 27 7.25 0.90 -6.31
C LEU A 27 6.40 2.15 -6.55
N LEU A 28 6.92 3.14 -7.28
CA LEU A 28 6.21 4.37 -7.63
C LEU A 28 4.96 4.13 -8.47
N GLN A 29 4.91 3.00 -9.18
CA GLN A 29 3.87 2.67 -10.16
C GLN A 29 2.79 1.76 -9.58
N ILE A 30 2.84 1.46 -8.29
CA ILE A 30 1.95 0.51 -7.64
C ILE A 30 0.89 1.29 -6.85
N ALA A 31 -0.35 1.12 -7.29
CA ALA A 31 -1.56 1.52 -6.59
C ALA A 31 -2.58 0.39 -6.78
N MET A 32 -2.56 -0.60 -5.90
CA MET A 32 -3.43 -1.77 -6.01
C MET A 32 -4.77 -1.49 -5.33
N PRO A 33 -5.89 -1.46 -6.06
CA PRO A 33 -7.19 -1.16 -5.47
C PRO A 33 -7.63 -2.30 -4.57
N ILE A 34 -8.02 -1.95 -3.34
CA ILE A 34 -8.64 -2.83 -2.35
C ILE A 34 -10.00 -2.24 -1.98
N GLY A 35 -11.04 -2.92 -2.43
CA GLY A 35 -12.41 -2.50 -2.24
C GLY A 35 -13.40 -3.37 -3.00
N GLY A 36 -14.61 -3.48 -2.48
CA GLY A 36 -15.66 -4.27 -3.09
C GLY A 36 -16.14 -3.70 -4.43
N ILE A 37 -16.68 -4.56 -5.28
CA ILE A 37 -17.30 -4.15 -6.54
C ILE A 37 -18.41 -3.11 -6.26
N GLY A 38 -18.23 -1.90 -6.80
CA GLY A 38 -19.20 -0.80 -6.65
C GLY A 38 -19.23 -0.13 -5.27
N ALA A 39 -18.37 -0.53 -4.33
CA ALA A 39 -18.33 0.00 -2.97
C ALA A 39 -17.41 1.23 -2.80
N GLY A 40 -16.65 1.57 -3.84
CA GLY A 40 -15.46 2.41 -3.69
C GLY A 40 -14.22 1.57 -3.36
N ASN A 41 -13.06 2.21 -3.33
CA ASN A 41 -11.79 1.53 -3.05
C ASN A 41 -10.79 2.45 -2.35
N VAL A 42 -9.84 1.84 -1.67
CA VAL A 42 -8.58 2.45 -1.23
C VAL A 42 -7.46 1.74 -1.97
N CYS A 43 -6.36 2.40 -2.29
CA CYS A 43 -5.22 1.75 -2.92
C CYS A 43 -4.15 1.39 -1.90
N LEU A 44 -3.68 0.14 -1.93
CA LEU A 44 -2.39 -0.24 -1.33
C LEU A 44 -1.28 0.22 -2.27
N ASN A 45 -0.41 1.10 -1.79
CA ASN A 45 0.70 1.63 -2.56
C ASN A 45 1.93 0.71 -2.52
N GLY A 46 2.89 0.96 -3.42
CA GLY A 46 4.11 0.16 -3.52
C GLY A 46 5.02 0.18 -2.29
N ILE A 47 4.86 1.13 -1.37
CA ILE A 47 5.64 1.18 -0.13
C ILE A 47 4.88 0.61 1.09
N GLY A 48 3.70 0.02 0.89
CA GLY A 48 2.91 -0.61 1.95
C GLY A 48 1.96 0.32 2.70
N GLY A 49 1.87 1.59 2.30
CA GLY A 49 0.90 2.55 2.82
C GLY A 49 -0.41 2.53 2.03
N LEU A 50 -1.41 3.27 2.53
CA LEU A 50 -2.69 3.48 1.85
C LEU A 50 -2.70 4.83 1.14
N GLN A 51 -3.27 4.86 -0.06
CA GLN A 51 -3.46 6.07 -0.87
C GLN A 51 -4.77 6.01 -1.66
N ASP A 52 -5.10 7.07 -2.39
CA ASP A 52 -6.22 7.11 -3.36
C ASP A 52 -7.57 6.62 -2.79
N ILE A 53 -8.00 7.22 -1.67
CA ILE A 53 -9.23 6.83 -0.94
C ILE A 53 -10.47 7.31 -1.69
N SER A 54 -10.99 6.47 -2.58
CA SER A 54 -12.15 6.72 -3.45
C SER A 54 -13.42 6.07 -2.88
N ILE A 55 -13.93 6.59 -1.75
CA ILE A 55 -15.08 6.03 -1.02
C ILE A 55 -16.32 6.95 -1.00
N HIS A 56 -16.21 8.19 -1.49
CA HIS A 56 -17.28 9.20 -1.44
C HIS A 56 -18.04 9.37 -2.77
N HIS A 57 -18.15 8.31 -3.58
CA HIS A 57 -18.76 8.34 -4.91
C HIS A 57 -18.07 9.29 -5.91
N THR A 58 -16.86 9.73 -5.58
CA THR A 58 -16.00 10.54 -6.45
C THR A 58 -14.62 9.89 -6.53
N PRO A 59 -13.96 9.95 -7.69
CA PRO A 59 -12.57 9.51 -7.79
C PRO A 59 -11.68 10.40 -6.92
N THR A 60 -10.90 9.79 -6.04
CA THR A 60 -9.84 10.44 -5.27
C THR A 60 -8.54 9.76 -5.67
N THR A 61 -7.74 10.44 -6.51
CA THR A 61 -6.50 9.87 -7.03
C THR A 61 -5.34 10.85 -6.88
N SER A 62 -4.13 10.31 -6.72
CA SER A 62 -2.85 11.02 -6.69
C SER A 62 -2.58 11.86 -7.94
N ALA A 63 -3.27 11.57 -9.05
CA ALA A 63 -3.23 12.34 -10.30
C ALA A 63 -4.19 13.54 -10.35
N MET A 64 -4.95 13.83 -9.29
CA MET A 64 -5.87 14.96 -9.26
C MET A 64 -5.14 16.32 -9.35
N PRO A 65 -5.74 17.33 -10.02
CA PRO A 65 -5.19 18.68 -10.08
C PRO A 65 -4.82 19.24 -8.71
N ASP A 66 -3.90 20.20 -8.69
CA ASP A 66 -3.57 20.94 -7.47
C ASP A 66 -4.83 21.57 -6.85
N GLY A 67 -4.94 21.48 -5.53
CA GLY A 67 -6.18 21.83 -4.82
C GLY A 67 -5.96 21.96 -3.32
N HIS A 68 -6.82 22.73 -2.67
CA HIS A 68 -6.78 22.97 -1.23
C HIS A 68 -7.80 22.08 -0.52
N GLY A 69 -7.32 21.18 0.33
CA GLY A 69 -8.19 20.30 1.10
C GLY A 69 -7.40 19.41 2.06
N LEU A 70 -8.08 18.92 3.09
CA LEU A 70 -7.57 17.82 3.90
C LEU A 70 -7.67 16.53 3.08
N THR A 71 -6.67 15.67 3.21
CA THR A 71 -6.69 14.32 2.65
C THR A 71 -6.94 13.33 3.76
N ASP A 72 -7.79 12.35 3.48
CA ASP A 72 -7.94 11.20 4.34
C ASP A 72 -6.62 10.45 4.52
N ALA A 73 -6.43 9.88 5.71
CA ALA A 73 -5.19 9.21 6.08
C ALA A 73 -5.47 7.95 6.89
N ALA A 74 -4.71 6.91 6.61
CA ALA A 74 -4.81 5.61 7.27
C ALA A 74 -3.40 5.03 7.36
N PHE A 75 -2.88 4.82 8.58
CA PHE A 75 -1.50 4.37 8.75
C PHE A 75 -1.28 3.60 10.05
N GLY A 76 -0.28 2.72 10.02
CA GLY A 76 0.18 1.98 11.19
C GLY A 76 1.54 2.47 11.69
N LEU A 77 1.76 2.42 13.00
CA LEU A 77 3.05 2.69 13.65
C LEU A 77 3.50 1.47 14.44
N ILE A 78 4.82 1.25 14.45
CA ILE A 78 5.48 0.35 15.40
C ILE A 78 6.43 1.16 16.29
N HIS A 79 6.34 0.96 17.60
CA HIS A 79 7.20 1.58 18.59
C HIS A 79 7.96 0.51 19.39
N PHE A 80 9.26 0.73 19.60
CA PHE A 80 10.14 -0.11 20.40
C PHE A 80 10.54 0.63 21.68
N PRO A 81 9.89 0.38 22.83
CA PRO A 81 10.12 1.16 24.06
C PRO A 81 11.57 1.14 24.54
N LYS A 82 12.26 -0.01 24.43
CA LYS A 82 13.65 -0.20 24.87
C LYS A 82 14.63 0.71 24.12
N THR A 83 14.47 0.84 22.80
CA THR A 83 15.36 1.64 21.94
C THR A 83 14.81 3.02 21.63
N LYS A 84 13.58 3.32 22.05
CA LYS A 84 12.83 4.55 21.73
C LYS A 84 12.75 4.81 20.21
N ASN A 85 12.66 3.73 19.43
CA ASN A 85 12.52 3.82 17.98
C ASN A 85 11.06 3.70 17.61
N THR A 86 10.56 4.64 16.81
CA THR A 86 9.23 4.55 16.18
C THR A 86 9.42 4.54 14.67
N ARG A 87 8.64 3.71 13.98
CA ARG A 87 8.54 3.73 12.52
C ARG A 87 7.09 3.74 12.09
N LEU A 88 6.81 4.47 11.02
CA LEU A 88 5.66 4.24 10.18
C LEU A 88 5.84 2.90 9.46
N LEU A 89 4.76 2.12 9.39
CA LEU A 89 4.72 0.83 8.71
C LEU A 89 4.60 1.03 7.20
N GLU A 90 5.61 1.69 6.65
CA GLU A 90 5.80 1.99 5.23
C GLU A 90 7.29 1.90 4.90
N GLY A 91 7.58 1.65 3.63
CA GLY A 91 8.92 1.71 3.04
C GLY A 91 9.44 3.13 2.87
N PRO A 92 10.65 3.32 2.31
CA PRO A 92 11.22 4.65 2.13
C PRO A 92 10.31 5.58 1.33
N TYR A 93 10.10 6.81 1.82
CA TYR A 93 9.27 7.77 1.10
C TYR A 93 9.95 8.19 -0.22
N PRO A 94 9.33 7.96 -1.39
CA PRO A 94 9.97 8.27 -2.66
C PRO A 94 10.10 9.78 -2.88
N LYS A 95 11.29 10.22 -3.31
CA LYS A 95 11.54 11.65 -3.60
C LYS A 95 10.62 12.19 -4.70
N GLU A 96 10.20 11.33 -5.63
CA GLU A 96 9.30 11.67 -6.73
C GLU A 96 7.89 12.01 -6.22
N TRP A 97 7.46 11.44 -5.09
CA TRP A 97 6.18 11.76 -4.45
C TRP A 97 6.21 13.10 -3.71
N ILE A 98 7.38 13.53 -3.19
CA ILE A 98 7.52 14.86 -2.56
C ILE A 98 7.14 15.98 -3.53
N TYR A 99 7.48 15.80 -4.81
CA TYR A 99 7.18 16.77 -5.87
C TYR A 99 5.89 16.45 -6.63
N ASN A 100 5.13 15.44 -6.17
CA ASN A 100 3.94 14.88 -6.82
C ASN A 100 4.07 14.80 -8.35
N GLN A 101 5.22 14.31 -8.83
CA GLN A 101 5.51 14.19 -10.27
C GLN A 101 5.35 15.50 -11.08
N GLY A 102 5.45 16.67 -10.43
CA GLY A 102 5.27 17.99 -11.06
C GLY A 102 3.82 18.45 -11.20
N LEU A 103 2.84 17.70 -10.67
CA LEU A 103 1.41 18.02 -10.76
C LEU A 103 0.94 19.10 -9.77
N LYS A 104 1.74 19.40 -8.74
CA LYS A 104 1.39 20.36 -7.68
C LYS A 104 2.34 21.55 -7.76
N ALA A 105 1.91 22.61 -8.45
CA ALA A 105 2.71 23.78 -8.72
C ALA A 105 2.83 24.73 -7.52
N GLN A 106 1.95 24.61 -6.52
CA GLN A 106 1.86 25.56 -5.40
C GLN A 106 2.81 25.26 -4.23
N GLY A 107 3.58 24.16 -4.27
CA GLY A 107 4.50 23.78 -3.19
C GLY A 107 3.82 23.46 -1.85
N LEU A 108 2.48 23.39 -1.82
CA LEU A 108 1.68 23.07 -0.64
C LEU A 108 1.70 21.55 -0.43
N ARG A 109 2.27 21.14 0.70
CA ARG A 109 2.46 19.73 1.08
C ARG A 109 1.15 19.15 1.61
N ASN A 110 0.46 18.37 0.80
CA ASN A 110 -0.54 17.44 1.33
C ASN A 110 0.20 16.34 2.08
N GLY A 111 0.36 16.50 3.40
CA GLY A 111 0.79 15.41 4.26
C GLY A 111 1.61 15.84 5.46
N GLY A 112 2.68 16.62 5.24
CA GLY A 112 3.64 16.98 6.31
C GLY A 112 4.32 15.78 6.98
N TYR A 113 4.06 14.57 6.48
CA TYR A 113 4.51 13.29 7.02
C TYR A 113 5.71 12.75 6.26
N GLU A 114 6.22 13.46 5.25
CA GLU A 114 7.34 13.00 4.41
C GLU A 114 8.62 12.83 5.26
N GLY A 115 8.72 13.58 6.36
CA GLY A 115 9.83 13.48 7.33
C GLY A 115 9.67 12.39 8.38
N PHE A 116 8.56 11.64 8.42
CA PHE A 116 8.37 10.59 9.43
C PHE A 116 9.34 9.42 9.21
N PRO A 117 9.94 8.87 10.29
CA PRO A 117 10.80 7.69 10.19
C PRO A 117 10.04 6.49 9.64
N ARG A 118 10.57 5.86 8.58
CA ARG A 118 10.02 4.71 7.87
C ARG A 118 11.03 3.56 7.84
N PHE A 119 10.61 2.37 7.42
CA PHE A 119 11.53 1.28 7.14
C PHE A 119 12.46 1.65 5.97
N ARG A 120 13.69 1.15 6.01
CA ARG A 120 14.74 1.52 5.03
C ARG A 120 14.66 0.74 3.74
N ASN A 121 14.03 -0.42 3.77
CA ASN A 121 13.87 -1.29 2.63
C ASN A 121 12.38 -1.67 2.49
N CYS A 122 11.93 -1.75 1.25
CA CYS A 122 10.60 -2.24 0.91
C CYS A 122 10.64 -3.01 -0.40
N GLU A 123 9.93 -4.13 -0.43
CA GLU A 123 9.67 -4.90 -1.62
C GLU A 123 8.17 -5.14 -1.72
N PHE A 124 7.61 -4.99 -2.92
CA PHE A 124 6.21 -5.27 -3.16
C PHE A 124 6.08 -6.50 -4.05
N THR A 125 5.30 -7.49 -3.61
CA THR A 125 4.95 -8.66 -4.42
C THR A 125 3.44 -8.78 -4.45
N GLY A 126 2.84 -8.91 -5.63
CA GLY A 126 1.40 -9.03 -5.68
C GLY A 126 0.81 -9.12 -7.07
N GLU A 127 -0.37 -9.70 -7.10
CA GLU A 127 -1.29 -9.77 -8.22
C GLU A 127 -2.70 -9.66 -7.64
N PHE A 128 -3.58 -8.89 -8.28
CA PHE A 128 -4.93 -8.72 -7.78
C PHE A 128 -5.59 -10.10 -7.56
N PRO A 129 -6.18 -10.37 -6.37
CA PRO A 129 -6.61 -9.39 -5.37
C PRO A 129 -5.67 -9.18 -4.17
N PHE A 130 -4.45 -9.74 -4.18
CA PHE A 130 -3.53 -9.67 -3.05
C PHE A 130 -2.26 -8.89 -3.38
N GLY A 131 -1.93 -7.94 -2.52
CA GLY A 131 -0.68 -7.18 -2.55
C GLY A 131 0.05 -7.33 -1.24
N LYS A 132 1.36 -7.57 -1.30
CA LYS A 132 2.22 -7.77 -0.13
C LYS A 132 3.39 -6.80 -0.18
N ALA A 133 3.47 -5.93 0.82
CA ALA A 133 4.64 -5.09 1.05
C ALA A 133 5.48 -5.69 2.20
N MET A 134 6.72 -6.06 1.90
CA MET A 134 7.68 -6.55 2.88
C MET A 134 8.63 -5.42 3.26
N LEU A 135 8.68 -5.09 4.55
CA LEU A 135 9.43 -3.99 5.12
C LEU A 135 10.58 -4.50 5.99
N SER A 136 11.77 -3.95 5.83
CA SER A 136 12.92 -4.26 6.66
C SER A 136 13.82 -3.03 6.91
N ASP A 137 14.53 -3.06 8.04
CA ASP A 137 15.49 -2.03 8.46
C ASP A 137 16.54 -2.76 9.30
N GLU A 138 17.82 -2.69 8.93
CA GLU A 138 18.89 -3.40 9.63
C GLU A 138 19.09 -2.91 11.07
N THR A 139 18.49 -1.77 11.43
CA THR A 139 18.53 -1.21 12.78
C THR A 139 17.38 -1.68 13.68
N LEU A 140 16.45 -2.48 13.15
CA LEU A 140 15.27 -2.96 13.87
C LEU A 140 15.27 -4.50 13.95
N PRO A 141 14.82 -5.09 15.07
CA PRO A 141 14.79 -6.54 15.25
C PRO A 141 13.60 -7.23 14.58
N VAL A 142 12.78 -6.50 13.81
CA VAL A 142 11.53 -7.00 13.24
C VAL A 142 11.48 -6.74 11.74
N GLN A 143 11.12 -7.77 10.98
CA GLN A 143 10.64 -7.66 9.61
C GLN A 143 9.11 -7.60 9.63
N VAL A 144 8.51 -6.76 8.78
CA VAL A 144 7.05 -6.63 8.70
C VAL A 144 6.58 -7.00 7.30
N THR A 145 5.54 -7.84 7.22
CA THR A 145 4.79 -8.05 5.97
C THR A 145 3.39 -7.46 6.12
N ILE A 146 3.02 -6.61 5.17
CA ILE A 146 1.69 -5.99 5.07
C ILE A 146 0.98 -6.63 3.88
N THR A 147 -0.10 -7.37 4.12
CA THR A 147 -0.95 -7.92 3.06
C THR A 147 -2.24 -7.12 2.97
N GLY A 148 -2.49 -6.50 1.81
CA GLY A 148 -3.74 -5.80 1.54
C GLY A 148 -4.59 -6.58 0.54
N PHE A 149 -5.89 -6.68 0.81
CA PHE A 149 -6.85 -7.29 -0.11
C PHE A 149 -8.30 -6.89 0.23
N ASN A 150 -9.23 -7.26 -0.63
CA ASN A 150 -10.66 -7.35 -0.34
C ASN A 150 -11.14 -8.77 -0.70
N PRO A 151 -12.30 -9.24 -0.21
CA PRO A 151 -12.79 -10.59 -0.46
C PRO A 151 -13.31 -10.77 -1.90
N PHE A 152 -12.43 -10.63 -2.90
CA PHE A 152 -12.76 -10.83 -4.31
C PHE A 152 -12.79 -12.33 -4.64
N ILE A 153 -13.98 -12.84 -4.91
CA ILE A 153 -14.25 -14.26 -5.19
C ILE A 153 -14.87 -14.35 -6.59
N PRO A 154 -14.13 -14.86 -7.60
CA PRO A 154 -14.64 -15.01 -8.95
C PRO A 154 -15.98 -15.76 -8.99
N GLY A 155 -16.99 -15.17 -9.62
CA GLY A 155 -18.33 -15.75 -9.72
C GLY A 155 -19.25 -15.49 -8.51
N ASP A 156 -18.75 -14.92 -7.42
CA ASP A 156 -19.53 -14.57 -6.23
C ASP A 156 -19.56 -13.06 -6.03
N VAL A 157 -20.55 -12.42 -6.66
CA VAL A 157 -20.75 -10.97 -6.58
C VAL A 157 -21.10 -10.53 -5.16
N LYS A 158 -21.87 -11.32 -4.42
CA LYS A 158 -22.35 -10.94 -3.09
C LYS A 158 -21.18 -10.72 -2.13
N ASN A 159 -20.23 -11.65 -2.12
CA ASN A 159 -19.05 -11.53 -1.26
C ASN A 159 -18.01 -10.57 -1.84
N SER A 160 -17.88 -10.50 -3.17
CA SER A 160 -16.95 -9.57 -3.83
C SER A 160 -17.36 -8.10 -3.74
N ALA A 161 -18.63 -7.79 -3.44
CA ALA A 161 -19.15 -6.43 -3.32
C ALA A 161 -19.10 -5.86 -1.89
N ILE A 162 -18.55 -6.60 -0.92
CA ILE A 162 -18.47 -6.13 0.47
C ILE A 162 -17.61 -4.86 0.55
N PRO A 163 -18.10 -3.77 1.16
CA PRO A 163 -17.37 -2.50 1.31
C PRO A 163 -16.28 -2.64 2.39
N CYS A 164 -15.22 -3.37 2.08
CA CYS A 164 -14.14 -3.66 3.02
C CYS A 164 -12.77 -3.66 2.32
N ALA A 165 -11.79 -3.11 3.04
CA ALA A 165 -10.37 -3.24 2.78
C ALA A 165 -9.76 -3.95 3.99
N ILE A 166 -9.04 -5.04 3.75
CA ILE A 166 -8.40 -5.86 4.78
C ILE A 166 -6.89 -5.60 4.71
N MET A 167 -6.31 -5.28 5.85
CA MET A 167 -4.87 -5.06 6.03
C MET A 167 -4.36 -6.01 7.11
N GLU A 168 -3.56 -6.98 6.72
CA GLU A 168 -2.92 -7.93 7.64
C GLU A 168 -1.47 -7.53 7.88
N TYR A 169 -1.12 -7.30 9.14
CA TYR A 169 0.24 -6.98 9.58
C TYR A 169 0.86 -8.20 10.25
N THR A 170 1.88 -8.77 9.61
CA THR A 170 2.68 -9.87 10.17
C THR A 170 4.02 -9.32 10.65
N PHE A 171 4.33 -9.51 11.93
CA PHE A 171 5.59 -9.09 12.55
C PHE A 171 6.44 -10.32 12.83
N GLU A 172 7.61 -10.39 12.20
CA GLU A 172 8.57 -11.47 12.38
C GLU A 172 9.79 -10.95 13.15
N ASN A 173 10.08 -11.53 14.31
CA ASN A 173 11.32 -11.25 15.04
C ASN A 173 12.48 -11.97 14.35
N VAL A 174 13.37 -11.19 13.74
CA VAL A 174 14.54 -11.70 12.99
C VAL A 174 15.82 -11.68 13.83
N SER A 175 15.71 -11.45 15.14
CA SER A 175 16.83 -11.42 16.08
C SER A 175 16.85 -12.65 17.00
N ASP A 176 17.99 -12.91 17.63
CA ASP A 176 18.15 -13.98 18.62
C ASP A 176 17.68 -13.59 20.03
N SER A 177 16.95 -12.48 20.16
CA SER A 177 16.55 -11.91 21.45
C SER A 177 15.06 -11.62 21.51
N GLU A 178 14.51 -11.59 22.72
CA GLU A 178 13.12 -11.21 22.92
C GLU A 178 12.87 -9.76 22.46
N CYS A 179 11.94 -9.59 21.53
CA CYS A 179 11.54 -8.30 20.99
C CYS A 179 10.19 -7.87 21.58
N THR A 180 10.18 -6.76 22.33
CA THR A 180 8.95 -6.10 22.79
C THR A 180 8.69 -4.87 21.93
N PHE A 181 7.49 -4.77 21.36
CA PHE A 181 7.06 -3.63 20.57
C PHE A 181 5.58 -3.32 20.83
N GLU A 182 5.19 -2.10 20.45
CA GLU A 182 3.81 -1.62 20.49
C GLU A 182 3.37 -1.34 19.05
N PHE A 183 2.20 -1.83 18.67
CA PHE A 183 1.56 -1.55 17.40
C PHE A 183 0.36 -0.64 17.61
N SER A 184 0.22 0.38 16.77
CA SER A 184 -0.97 1.24 16.75
C SER A 184 -1.38 1.53 15.33
N TYR A 185 -2.69 1.64 15.10
CA TYR A 185 -3.26 1.98 13.81
C TYR A 185 -4.13 3.23 13.95
N HIS A 186 -3.99 4.14 12.99
CA HIS A 186 -4.59 5.46 13.00
C HIS A 186 -5.35 5.67 11.69
N LEU A 187 -6.54 6.24 11.79
CA LEU A 187 -7.45 6.46 10.68
C LEU A 187 -8.14 7.81 10.85
N SER A 188 -8.22 8.61 9.78
CA SER A 188 -9.08 9.80 9.78
C SER A 188 -10.55 9.39 9.88
N HIS A 189 -11.38 10.32 10.35
CA HIS A 189 -12.82 10.11 10.28
C HIS A 189 -13.27 10.28 8.83
N PHE A 190 -13.70 9.19 8.20
CA PHE A 190 -14.12 9.17 6.79
C PHE A 190 -15.56 9.69 6.54
N ALA A 191 -16.25 10.20 7.57
CA ALA A 191 -17.64 10.64 7.51
C ALA A 191 -17.81 12.16 7.72
#